data_AF-A0A9E5JC36-F1
#
_entry.id   AF-A0A9E5JC36-F1
#
_cell.length_a   1.000
_cell.length_b   1.000
_cell.length_c   1.000
_cell.angle_alpha   90.00
_cell.angle_beta   90.00
_cell.angle_gamma   90.00
#
_symmetry.space_group_name_H-M   'P 1'
#
loop_
_entity.id
_entity.type
_entity.pdbx_description
1 polymer ?
#
loop_
_entity_poly.entity_id
_entity_poly.type
_entity_poly.pdbx_seq_one_letter_code
_entity_poly.pdbx_strand_id
1 'polypeptide(L)' 'PMLPPDQAERDYSPAELMALDALKANALVGSAATVSNKLRALADRLALDELVVITWTHDPQAQLHSYELLAQEFNLKP' A
#
# COMPACT_ATOMS: atom_id res chain seq x y z
N PRO A 1 -4.87 -18.79 18.23
CA PRO A 1 -3.62 -18.05 18.50
C PRO A 1 -2.81 -17.82 17.22
N MET A 2 -2.17 -16.66 17.06
CA MET A 2 -1.23 -16.45 15.94
C MET A 2 0.02 -17.32 16.15
N LEU A 3 0.52 -17.92 15.07
CA LEU A 3 1.75 -18.71 15.09
C LEU A 3 2.99 -17.80 15.07
N PRO A 4 4.11 -18.23 15.66
CA PRO A 4 5.41 -17.59 15.46
C PRO A 4 5.79 -17.53 13.96
N PRO A 5 6.49 -16.48 13.48
CA PRO A 5 6.79 -16.31 12.05
C PRO A 5 7.52 -17.49 11.41
N ASP A 6 8.46 -18.10 12.13
CA ASP A 6 9.25 -19.27 11.70
C ASP A 6 8.40 -20.55 11.55
N GLN A 7 7.19 -20.56 12.10
CA GLN A 7 6.23 -21.67 12.03
C GLN A 7 4.97 -21.31 11.23
N ALA A 8 4.90 -20.08 10.71
CA ALA A 8 3.77 -19.60 9.93
C ALA A 8 3.91 -19.92 8.43
N GLU A 9 5.10 -20.35 7.98
CA GLU A 9 5.33 -20.73 6.59
C GLU A 9 4.55 -22.00 6.22
N ARG A 10 3.60 -21.84 5.30
CA ARG A 10 2.86 -22.93 4.66
C ARG A 10 2.27 -22.45 3.34
N ASP A 11 1.80 -23.39 2.54
CA ASP A 11 1.01 -23.08 1.35
C ASP A 11 -0.35 -22.49 1.73
N TYR A 12 -0.78 -21.51 0.93
CA TYR A 12 -2.12 -20.95 0.98
C TYR A 12 -3.12 -21.94 0.37
N SER A 13 -4.25 -22.13 1.04
CA SER A 13 -5.39 -22.83 0.45
C SER A 13 -5.98 -22.02 -0.72
N PRO A 14 -6.76 -22.64 -1.62
CA PRO A 14 -7.40 -21.93 -2.73
C PRO A 14 -8.25 -20.74 -2.28
N ALA A 15 -8.98 -20.86 -1.17
CA ALA A 15 -9.79 -19.77 -0.63
C ALA A 15 -8.92 -18.60 -0.13
N GLU A 16 -7.76 -18.89 0.45
CA GLU A 16 -6.84 -17.85 0.90
C GLU A 16 -6.12 -17.16 -0.25
N LEU A 17 -5.80 -17.89 -1.33
CA LEU A 17 -5.28 -17.30 -2.56
C LEU A 17 -6.29 -16.32 -3.17
N MET A 18 -7.57 -16.72 -3.24
CA MET A 18 -8.63 -15.82 -3.71
C MET A 18 -8.75 -14.55 -2.85
N ALA A 19 -8.69 -14.69 -1.53
CA ALA A 19 -8.71 -13.55 -0.62
C ALA A 19 -7.47 -12.65 -0.78
N LEU A 20 -6.29 -13.25 -0.97
CA LEU A 20 -5.04 -12.56 -1.20
C LEU A 20 -5.07 -11.77 -2.52
N ASP A 21 -5.61 -12.34 -3.59
CA ASP A 21 -5.74 -11.67 -4.87
C ASP A 21 -6.70 -10.47 -4.79
N ALA A 22 -7.83 -10.63 -4.09
CA ALA A 22 -8.74 -9.54 -3.82
C ALA A 22 -8.09 -8.42 -2.99
N LEU A 23 -7.28 -8.77 -1.99
CA LEU A 23 -6.49 -7.82 -1.21
C LEU A 23 -5.50 -7.07 -2.11
N LYS A 24 -4.71 -7.78 -2.91
CA LYS A 24 -3.70 -7.20 -3.82
C LYS A 24 -4.31 -6.28 -4.87
N ALA A 25 -5.49 -6.62 -5.39
CA ALA A 25 -6.20 -5.81 -6.37
C ALA A 25 -6.56 -4.42 -5.82
N ASN A 26 -6.83 -4.32 -4.51
CA ASN A 26 -7.18 -3.08 -3.84
C ASN A 26 -5.99 -2.42 -3.12
N ALA A 27 -4.85 -3.09 -3.04
CA ALA A 27 -3.68 -2.61 -2.33
C ALA A 27 -2.98 -1.45 -3.07
N LEU A 28 -2.65 -0.41 -2.30
CA LEU A 28 -1.81 0.72 -2.70
C LEU A 28 -0.35 0.43 -2.34
N VAL A 29 0.19 -0.65 -2.90
CA VAL A 29 1.56 -1.12 -2.63
C VAL A 29 2.31 -1.28 -3.95
N GLY A 30 3.56 -0.82 -4.01
CA GLY A 30 4.41 -0.92 -5.20
C GLY A 30 5.47 0.18 -5.24
N SER A 31 5.98 0.47 -6.45
CA SER A 31 6.87 1.62 -6.68
C SER A 31 6.14 2.95 -6.52
N ALA A 32 6.89 4.04 -6.36
CA ALA A 32 6.35 5.40 -6.25
C ALA A 32 5.35 5.71 -7.39
N ALA A 33 5.77 5.49 -8.65
CA ALA A 33 4.92 5.64 -9.84
C ALA A 33 3.68 4.73 -9.84
N THR A 34 3.79 3.50 -9.31
CA THR A 34 2.63 2.59 -9.24
C THR A 34 1.60 3.11 -8.26
N VAL A 35 2.04 3.53 -7.08
CA VAL A 35 1.16 4.01 -6.02
C VAL A 35 0.58 5.38 -6.37
N SER A 36 1.37 6.30 -6.95
CA SER A 36 0.89 7.62 -7.38
C SER A 36 -0.22 7.51 -8.43
N ASN A 37 -0.04 6.64 -9.43
CA ASN A 37 -1.08 6.38 -10.44
C ASN A 37 -2.37 5.82 -9.83
N LYS A 38 -2.26 4.85 -8.90
CA LYS A 38 -3.43 4.29 -8.21
C LYS A 38 -4.16 5.33 -7.34
N LEU A 39 -3.42 6.18 -6.63
CA LEU A 39 -3.98 7.26 -5.82
C LEU A 39 -4.71 8.29 -6.69
N ARG A 40 -4.13 8.72 -7.82
CA ARG A 40 -4.78 9.62 -8.77
C ARG A 40 -6.08 9.03 -9.31
N ALA A 41 -6.03 7.78 -9.78
CA ALA A 41 -7.22 7.08 -10.27
C ALA A 41 -8.31 6.94 -9.18
N LEU A 42 -7.92 6.75 -7.92
CA LEU A 42 -8.84 6.71 -6.79
C LEU A 42 -9.50 8.08 -6.54
N ALA A 43 -8.71 9.16 -6.50
CA ALA A 43 -9.22 10.51 -6.34
C ALA A 43 -10.19 10.90 -7.45
N ASP A 44 -9.82 10.62 -8.71
CA ASP A 44 -10.65 10.92 -9.89
C ASP A 44 -11.99 10.16 -9.82
N ARG A 45 -11.95 8.87 -9.50
CA ARG A 45 -13.15 8.02 -9.41
C ARG A 45 -14.12 8.47 -8.32
N LEU A 46 -13.58 9.03 -7.23
CA LEU A 46 -14.36 9.47 -6.08
C LEU A 46 -14.62 10.98 -6.07
N ALA A 47 -14.15 11.71 -7.09
CA ALA A 47 -14.19 13.18 -7.17
C ALA A 47 -13.67 13.85 -5.90
N LEU A 48 -12.47 13.45 -5.45
CA LEU A 48 -11.82 13.99 -4.25
C LEU A 48 -10.77 15.04 -4.62
N ASP A 49 -10.77 16.16 -3.90
CA ASP A 49 -9.75 17.19 -4.02
C ASP A 49 -8.46 16.83 -3.26
N GLU A 50 -8.58 16.06 -2.18
CA GLU A 50 -7.47 15.71 -1.29
C GLU A 50 -7.53 14.24 -0.84
N LEU A 51 -6.35 13.66 -0.57
CA LEU A 51 -6.19 12.32 -0.01
C LEU A 51 -5.30 12.38 1.23
N VAL A 52 -5.79 11.86 2.35
CA VAL A 52 -4.99 11.67 3.57
C VAL A 52 -4.41 10.26 3.55
N VAL A 53 -3.08 10.16 3.48
CA VAL A 53 -2.38 8.87 3.43
C VAL A 53 -1.94 8.46 4.83
N ILE A 54 -2.33 7.25 5.23
CA ILE A 54 -1.80 6.57 6.41
C ILE A 54 -1.08 5.30 5.97
N THR A 55 0.03 4.98 6.63
CA THR A 55 0.82 3.78 6.29
C THR A 55 1.22 3.06 7.57
N TRP A 56 0.89 1.77 7.66
CA TRP A 56 1.37 0.88 8.73
C TRP A 56 2.70 0.25 8.30
N THR A 57 3.79 0.80 8.83
CA THR A 57 5.15 0.34 8.55
C THR A 57 5.88 0.15 9.86
N HIS A 58 6.55 -1.00 10.03
CA HIS A 58 7.28 -1.30 11.27
C HIS A 58 8.50 -0.39 11.46
N ASP A 59 9.27 -0.18 10.40
CA ASP A 59 10.46 0.68 10.40
C ASP A 59 10.09 2.14 10.11
N PRO A 60 10.36 3.08 11.04
CA PRO A 60 10.11 4.50 10.83
C PRO A 60 10.88 5.11 9.65
N GLN A 61 12.09 4.64 9.34
CA GLN A 61 12.87 5.17 8.22
C GLN A 61 12.27 4.75 6.88
N ALA A 62 11.82 3.50 6.78
CA ALA A 62 11.05 3.04 5.62
C ALA A 62 9.74 3.82 5.45
N GLN A 63 9.07 4.17 6.56
CA GLN A 63 7.87 5.01 6.53
C GLN A 63 8.16 6.41 6.00
N LEU A 64 9.19 7.07 6.53
CA LEU A 64 9.61 8.40 6.07
C LEU A 64 9.96 8.39 4.58
N HIS A 65 10.78 7.44 4.15
CA HIS A 65 11.17 7.31 2.76
C HIS A 65 9.97 7.10 1.82
N SER A 66 8.97 6.32 2.25
CA SER A 66 7.72 6.15 1.49
C SER A 66 6.98 7.48 1.28
N TYR A 67 6.93 8.35 2.31
CA TYR A 67 6.30 9.66 2.17
C TYR A 67 7.11 10.63 1.32
N GLU A 68 8.45 10.58 1.40
CA GLU A 68 9.33 11.39 0.52
C GLU A 68 9.09 11.05 -0.96
N LEU A 69 9.02 9.75 -1.29
CA LEU A 69 8.73 9.29 -2.65
C LEU A 69 7.36 9.79 -3.13
N LEU A 70 6.33 9.72 -2.30
CA LEU A 70 5.01 10.25 -2.65
C LEU A 70 5.02 11.77 -2.80
N ALA A 71 5.68 12.50 -1.89
CA ALA A 71 5.80 13.95 -2.00
C ALA A 71 6.46 14.37 -3.33
N GLN A 72 7.49 13.65 -3.76
CA GLN A 72 8.14 13.86 -5.07
C GLN A 72 7.19 13.57 -6.24
N GLU A 73 6.52 12.42 -6.25
CA GLU A 73 5.54 12.04 -7.30
C GLU A 73 4.37 13.01 -7.43
N PHE A 74 4.01 13.68 -6.34
CA PHE A 74 2.95 14.68 -6.29
C PHE A 74 3.46 16.12 -6.43
N ASN A 75 4.77 16.32 -6.60
CA ASN A 75 5.41 17.64 -6.67
C ASN A 75 5.00 18.57 -5.51
N LEU A 76 4.88 18.01 -4.31
CA LEU A 76 4.54 18.78 -3.11
C LEU A 76 5.69 19.72 -2.75
N LYS A 77 5.34 20.93 -2.35
CA LYS A 77 6.31 21.92 -1.87
C LYS A 77 6.60 21.69 -0.38
N PRO A 78 7.84 21.92 0.08
CA PRO A 78 8.16 21.94 1.49
C PRO A 78 7.37 23.01 2.27
#